data_AF-A0A2I0LKP5-F1
#
_entry.id   AF-A0A2I0LKP5-F1
#
_cell.length_a   1.000
_cell.length_b   1.000
_cell.length_c   1.000
_cell.angle_alpha   90.00
_cell.angle_beta   90.00
_cell.angle_gamma   90.00
#
_symmetry.space_group_name_H-M   'P 1'
#
loop_
_entity.id
_entity.type
_entity.pdbx_description
1 polymer ?
#
loop_
_entity_poly.entity_id
_entity_poly.type
_entity_poly.pdbx_seq_one_letter_code
_entity_poly.pdbx_strand_id
1 'polypeptide(L)'
;MVDLFNTVANADGVTKNPDILEGNTVRSFLDKTHGEKMRFLFILSSVGKNEKILTAELHLFRLWPRATEGPKRHHLCQVSVYQVLEQSEPDAPGGKKLLAARLVPLQGSGWEVFAITQAVRDWTEDESSNQGLLVTVQGLGGSLLEPSPLQFASGKDHHESKKPMLVLFTDDGRRGASQPAVSFPDLQPQAPALPAKMPVPRVAGSRRTRSLDRLQPCQRHPLSVDFEEIGWSGWIISPRGYNAYHCKGSCPFPLGENMRPTNHATVQSIINALKLSEGVSSPCCVPDKLYSINLLYFDDDENVVLKQYDDMVAGSCGCH
;
A
#
# COMPACT_ATOMS: atom_id res chain seq x y z
N MET A 1 -4.52 7.60 9.32
CA MET A 1 -3.94 6.29 8.92
C MET A 1 -4.85 5.11 9.24
N VAL A 2 -5.32 4.91 10.48
CA VAL A 2 -6.26 3.82 10.81
C VAL A 2 -7.57 3.91 10.02
N ASP A 3 -8.16 5.10 9.89
CA ASP A 3 -9.37 5.29 9.09
C ASP A 3 -9.15 4.97 7.60
N LEU A 4 -7.96 5.31 7.08
CA LEU A 4 -7.56 4.96 5.71
C LEU A 4 -7.46 3.44 5.54
N PHE A 5 -6.81 2.75 6.48
CA PHE A 5 -6.76 1.29 6.52
C PHE A 5 -8.17 0.67 6.52
N ASN A 6 -9.07 1.14 7.38
CA ASN A 6 -10.44 0.62 7.48
C ASN A 6 -11.27 0.85 6.19
N THR A 7 -10.91 1.87 5.41
CA THR A 7 -11.54 2.18 4.13
C THR A 7 -11.09 1.21 3.03
N VAL A 8 -9.82 0.82 3.01
CA VAL A 8 -9.21 0.04 1.91
C VAL A 8 -9.17 -1.47 2.19
N ALA A 9 -9.25 -1.88 3.46
CA ALA A 9 -9.07 -3.24 3.91
C ALA A 9 -10.18 -3.74 4.83
N ASN A 10 -10.36 -5.06 4.86
CA ASN A 10 -11.13 -5.78 5.86
C ASN A 10 -10.38 -5.87 7.19
N ALA A 11 -11.05 -6.37 8.24
CA ALA A 11 -10.45 -6.54 9.57
C ALA A 11 -9.28 -7.55 9.57
N ASP A 12 -9.26 -8.49 8.62
CA ASP A 12 -8.18 -9.45 8.36
C ASP A 12 -7.11 -8.90 7.39
N GLY A 13 -7.19 -7.61 7.04
CA GLY A 13 -6.27 -6.94 6.13
C GLY A 13 -6.54 -7.18 4.64
N VAL A 14 -7.44 -8.10 4.27
CA VAL A 14 -7.71 -8.39 2.84
C VAL A 14 -8.25 -7.13 2.15
N THR A 15 -7.69 -6.83 0.97
CA THR A 15 -8.03 -5.63 0.21
C THR A 15 -9.48 -5.67 -0.27
N LYS A 16 -10.27 -4.64 0.05
CA LYS A 16 -11.68 -4.53 -0.37
C LYS A 16 -11.81 -3.98 -1.78
N ASN A 17 -11.06 -2.92 -2.06
CA ASN A 17 -11.10 -2.23 -3.33
C ASN A 17 -9.68 -1.69 -3.64
N PRO A 18 -8.98 -2.28 -4.62
CA PRO A 18 -7.62 -1.87 -4.94
C PRO A 18 -7.57 -0.42 -5.42
N ASP A 19 -8.61 0.09 -6.08
CA ASP A 19 -8.55 1.38 -6.78
C ASP A 19 -8.70 2.61 -5.88
N ILE A 20 -8.98 2.43 -4.59
CA ILE A 20 -9.14 3.54 -3.63
C ILE A 20 -7.80 4.20 -3.30
N LEU A 21 -6.70 3.44 -3.33
CA LEU A 21 -5.36 3.96 -3.06
C LEU A 21 -4.64 4.32 -4.35
N GLU A 22 -4.20 5.58 -4.41
CA GLU A 22 -3.19 6.03 -5.35
C GLU A 22 -1.84 5.42 -4.94
N GLY A 23 -1.35 4.46 -5.73
CA GLY A 23 -0.14 3.69 -5.42
C GLY A 23 -0.38 2.50 -4.49
N ASN A 24 0.70 1.98 -3.90
CA ASN A 24 0.63 0.81 -3.02
C ASN A 24 1.19 1.06 -1.61
N THR A 25 1.80 2.22 -1.37
CA THR A 25 2.37 2.56 -0.06
C THR A 25 2.02 4.01 0.30
N VAL A 26 1.47 4.21 1.50
CA VAL A 26 1.18 5.50 2.11
C VAL A 26 1.99 5.64 3.39
N ARG A 27 2.78 6.70 3.51
CA ARG A 27 3.61 6.98 4.68
C ARG A 27 3.19 8.29 5.33
N SER A 28 3.21 8.36 6.66
CA SER A 28 3.04 9.61 7.39
C SER A 28 4.30 9.97 8.16
N PHE A 29 4.90 11.11 7.83
CA PHE A 29 6.08 11.66 8.48
C PHE A 29 5.68 12.77 9.44
N LEU A 30 6.25 12.78 10.63
CA LEU A 30 6.06 13.85 11.61
C LEU A 30 7.15 14.91 11.47
N ASP A 31 6.80 16.17 11.74
CA ASP A 31 7.74 17.29 11.74
C ASP A 31 8.82 17.11 12.81
N LYS A 32 10.08 17.27 12.41
CA LYS A 32 11.27 17.18 13.28
C LYS A 32 11.76 18.56 13.74
N THR A 33 11.21 19.66 13.23
CA THR A 33 11.65 21.00 13.65
C THR A 33 11.17 21.31 15.07
N HIS A 34 12.15 21.45 15.95
CA HIS A 34 11.93 21.64 17.37
C HIS A 34 11.95 23.13 17.77
N GLY A 35 11.42 24.08 17.00
CA GLY A 35 11.35 25.45 17.55
C GLY A 35 11.02 26.62 16.63
N GLU A 36 11.00 26.47 15.31
CA GLU A 36 10.68 27.59 14.41
C GLU A 36 9.19 27.58 14.07
N LYS A 37 8.46 28.62 14.50
CA LYS A 37 7.03 28.76 14.16
C LYS A 37 6.90 28.83 12.64
N MET A 38 5.97 28.03 12.10
CA MET A 38 5.61 28.01 10.68
C MET A 38 6.71 27.54 9.72
N ARG A 39 7.75 26.89 10.24
CA ARG A 39 8.72 26.15 9.43
C ARG A 39 8.62 24.68 9.79
N PHE A 40 8.75 23.81 8.78
CA PHE A 40 8.57 22.37 8.94
C PHE A 40 9.64 21.63 8.15
N LEU A 41 10.20 20.57 8.74
CA LEU A 41 11.20 19.72 8.10
C LEU A 41 10.81 18.26 8.32
N PHE A 42 10.77 17.51 7.21
CA PHE A 42 10.43 16.10 7.19
C PHE A 42 11.61 15.32 6.62
N ILE A 43 11.97 14.24 7.29
CA ILE A 43 13.05 13.34 6.87
C ILE A 43 12.41 12.18 6.11
N LEU A 44 12.84 11.97 4.86
CA LEU A 44 12.26 11.00 3.94
C LEU A 44 13.14 9.75 3.74
N SER A 45 13.97 9.42 4.73
CA SER A 45 14.93 8.30 4.69
C SER A 45 14.30 6.95 4.37
N SER A 46 13.05 6.73 4.79
CA SER A 46 12.33 5.47 4.57
C SER A 46 11.66 5.34 3.18
N VAL A 47 11.82 6.34 2.31
CA VAL A 47 11.34 6.29 0.92
C VAL A 47 12.42 5.68 0.03
N GLY A 48 12.12 4.54 -0.60
CA GLY A 48 13.06 3.88 -1.50
C GLY A 48 13.35 4.69 -2.77
N LYS A 49 14.59 4.69 -3.25
CA LYS A 49 15.02 5.41 -4.47
C LYS A 49 14.27 5.02 -5.75
N ASN A 50 13.72 3.80 -5.79
CA ASN A 50 12.98 3.28 -6.93
C ASN A 50 11.47 3.51 -6.81
N GLU A 51 11.02 4.09 -5.69
CA GLU A 51 9.60 4.36 -5.47
C GLU A 51 9.19 5.63 -6.20
N LYS A 52 8.12 5.54 -6.97
CA LYS A 52 7.56 6.68 -7.67
C LYS A 52 6.72 7.52 -6.72
N ILE A 53 7.05 8.80 -6.58
CA ILE A 53 6.24 9.77 -5.83
C ILE A 53 4.99 10.14 -6.64
N LEU A 54 3.83 9.70 -6.15
CA LEU A 54 2.54 10.00 -6.79
C LEU A 54 2.02 11.34 -6.30
N THR A 55 1.74 11.44 -5.00
CA THR A 55 1.20 12.64 -4.35
C THR A 55 1.83 12.84 -2.99
N ALA A 56 2.00 14.10 -2.59
CA ALA A 56 2.47 14.46 -1.26
C ALA A 56 1.66 15.62 -0.70
N GLU A 57 1.21 15.46 0.52
CA GLU A 57 0.29 16.38 1.19
C GLU A 57 0.85 16.82 2.53
N LEU A 58 0.92 18.14 2.74
CA LEU A 58 1.20 18.74 4.03
C LEU A 58 -0.11 18.95 4.79
N HIS A 59 -0.24 18.31 5.94
CA HIS A 59 -1.40 18.39 6.82
C HIS A 59 -1.06 19.26 8.02
N LEU A 60 -1.73 20.40 8.16
CA LEU A 60 -1.53 21.36 9.25
C LEU A 60 -2.81 21.53 10.06
N PHE A 61 -2.71 21.38 11.38
CA PHE A 61 -3.86 21.60 12.26
C PHE A 61 -3.98 23.08 12.64
N ARG A 62 -5.04 23.72 12.16
CA ARG A 62 -5.39 25.10 12.50
C ARG A 62 -5.89 25.19 13.94
N LEU A 63 -5.22 26.02 14.73
CA LEU A 63 -5.59 26.29 16.11
C LEU A 63 -6.73 27.30 16.20
N TRP A 64 -7.48 27.25 17.30
CA TRP A 64 -8.48 28.27 17.59
C TRP A 64 -7.82 29.65 17.71
N PRO A 65 -8.48 30.71 17.20
CA PRO A 65 -7.98 32.07 17.37
C PRO A 65 -7.84 32.38 18.86
N ARG A 66 -6.68 32.90 19.27
CA ARG A 66 -6.56 33.53 20.59
C ARG A 66 -7.43 34.79 20.54
N ALA A 67 -8.31 34.98 21.52
CA ALA A 67 -9.32 36.03 21.52
C ALA A 67 -8.71 37.40 21.18
N THR A 68 -8.95 37.89 19.97
CA THR A 68 -8.61 39.26 19.56
C THR A 68 -9.84 40.12 19.80
N GLU A 69 -9.84 40.88 20.89
CA GLU A 69 -10.71 42.05 21.03
C GLU A 69 -10.32 43.08 19.96
N GLY A 70 -11.11 43.18 18.90
CA GLY A 70 -10.86 44.14 17.83
C GLY A 70 -11.89 44.04 16.70
N PRO A 71 -12.06 45.10 15.90
CA PRO A 71 -13.04 45.13 14.82
C PRO A 71 -12.69 44.08 13.75
N LYS A 72 -13.60 43.10 13.56
CA LYS A 72 -13.49 42.02 12.57
C LYS A 72 -13.56 42.59 11.14
N ARG A 73 -12.43 43.05 10.59
CA ARG A 73 -12.37 43.49 9.17
C ARG A 73 -12.00 42.38 8.19
N HIS A 74 -11.37 41.30 8.67
CA HIS A 74 -10.94 40.19 7.84
C HIS A 74 -11.59 38.89 8.30
N HIS A 75 -12.35 38.24 7.40
CA HIS A 75 -12.94 36.92 7.64
C HIS A 75 -12.07 35.78 7.09
N LEU A 76 -11.20 36.12 6.13
CA LEU A 76 -10.33 35.20 5.42
C LEU A 76 -8.90 35.75 5.44
N CYS A 77 -7.93 34.85 5.43
CA CYS A 77 -6.52 35.14 5.21
C CYS A 77 -5.98 34.22 4.12
N GLN A 78 -4.92 34.63 3.45
CA GLN A 78 -4.22 33.77 2.51
C GLN A 78 -3.10 33.02 3.24
N VAL A 79 -3.15 31.70 3.18
CA VAL A 79 -2.07 30.82 3.65
C VAL A 79 -1.29 30.36 2.42
N SER A 80 0.00 30.62 2.42
CA SER A 80 0.90 30.24 1.33
C SER A 80 2.02 29.36 1.87
N VAL A 81 2.23 28.21 1.21
CA VAL A 81 3.26 27.22 1.52
C VAL A 81 4.37 27.34 0.48
N TYR A 82 5.60 27.46 0.97
CA TYR A 82 6.80 27.61 0.15
C TYR A 82 7.80 26.49 0.46
N GLN A 83 8.50 26.03 -0.58
CA GLN A 83 9.75 25.29 -0.48
C GLN A 83 10.87 26.30 -0.24
N VAL A 84 11.66 26.09 0.81
CA VAL A 84 12.88 26.88 1.05
C VAL A 84 13.97 26.35 0.12
N LEU A 85 14.66 27.25 -0.58
CA LEU A 85 15.79 26.92 -1.46
C LEU A 85 17.11 27.42 -0.88
N GLU A 86 17.08 28.55 -0.17
CA GLU A 86 18.25 29.12 0.50
C GLU A 86 17.91 29.46 1.96
N GLN A 87 18.59 28.83 2.92
CA GLN A 87 18.30 29.01 4.36
C GLN A 87 18.74 30.39 4.88
N SER A 88 19.82 30.95 4.35
CA SER A 88 20.41 32.22 4.80
C SER A 88 19.52 33.41 4.48
N GLU A 89 18.93 33.44 3.27
CA GLU A 89 18.09 34.55 2.81
C GLU A 89 16.79 34.05 2.14
N PRO A 90 15.87 33.43 2.89
CA PRO A 90 14.65 32.86 2.32
C PRO A 90 13.70 33.90 1.71
N ASP A 91 13.83 35.17 2.10
CA ASP A 91 13.05 36.28 1.55
C ASP A 91 13.70 36.95 0.34
N ALA A 92 14.94 36.58 -0.01
CA ALA A 92 15.59 37.06 -1.23
C ALA A 92 14.88 36.55 -2.49
N PRO A 93 14.98 37.25 -3.63
CA PRO A 93 14.46 36.76 -4.91
C PRO A 93 15.06 35.39 -5.26
N GLY A 94 14.23 34.34 -5.26
CA GLY A 94 14.68 32.97 -5.51
C GLY A 94 15.05 32.16 -4.27
N GLY A 95 15.07 32.75 -3.07
CA GLY A 95 15.34 32.03 -1.81
C GLY A 95 14.23 31.06 -1.40
N LYS A 96 13.02 31.22 -1.98
CA LYS A 96 11.86 30.35 -1.77
C LYS A 96 11.01 30.19 -3.03
N LYS A 97 10.37 29.02 -3.18
CA LYS A 97 9.48 28.65 -4.29
C LYS A 97 8.08 28.39 -3.76
N LEU A 98 7.07 29.08 -4.29
CA LEU A 98 5.67 28.88 -3.90
C LEU A 98 5.18 27.51 -4.38
N LEU A 99 4.61 26.72 -3.46
CA LEU A 99 4.05 25.40 -3.76
C LEU A 99 2.51 25.45 -3.84
N ALA A 100 1.89 26.07 -2.85
CA ALA A 100 0.44 26.16 -2.74
C ALA A 100 0.03 27.44 -2.03
N ALA A 101 -1.12 28.00 -2.41
CA ALA A 101 -1.75 29.12 -1.71
C ALA A 101 -3.26 28.94 -1.66
N ARG A 102 -3.88 29.26 -0.51
CA ARG A 102 -5.33 29.13 -0.32
C ARG A 102 -5.87 30.17 0.63
N LEU A 103 -7.11 30.60 0.39
CA LEU A 103 -7.86 31.43 1.33
C LEU A 103 -8.47 30.54 2.43
N VAL A 104 -8.11 30.83 3.68
CA VAL A 104 -8.53 30.08 4.86
C VAL A 104 -9.35 30.97 5.79
N PRO A 105 -10.49 30.49 6.33
CA PRO A 105 -11.26 31.22 7.33
C PRO A 105 -10.44 31.49 8.59
N LEU A 106 -10.57 32.70 9.13
CA LEU A 106 -9.97 33.05 10.42
C LEU A 106 -10.76 32.51 11.62
N GLN A 107 -11.96 31.96 11.41
CA GLN A 107 -12.83 31.44 12.47
C GLN A 107 -12.88 29.91 12.43
N GLY A 108 -12.76 29.28 13.60
CA GLY A 108 -12.80 27.82 13.75
C GLY A 108 -11.42 27.17 13.91
N SER A 109 -11.42 25.86 14.02
CA SER A 109 -10.24 24.99 14.04
C SER A 109 -10.46 23.81 13.10
N GLY A 110 -9.39 23.16 12.66
CA GLY A 110 -9.51 22.00 11.76
C GLY A 110 -8.24 21.72 10.97
N TRP A 111 -8.25 20.65 10.20
CA TRP A 111 -7.13 20.29 9.33
C TRP A 111 -7.18 21.09 8.04
N GLU A 112 -6.03 21.62 7.65
CA GLU A 112 -5.80 22.26 6.37
C GLU A 112 -4.74 21.43 5.62
N VAL A 113 -5.06 21.06 4.37
CA VAL A 113 -4.22 20.19 3.54
C VAL A 113 -3.68 20.98 2.35
N PHE A 114 -2.39 20.85 2.08
CA PHE A 114 -1.70 21.52 0.98
C PHE A 114 -0.91 20.52 0.15
N ALA A 115 -1.13 20.50 -1.17
CA ALA A 115 -0.34 19.67 -2.07
C ALA A 115 1.08 20.23 -2.20
N ILE A 116 2.09 19.39 -1.94
CA ILE A 116 3.51 19.75 -2.01
C ILE A 116 4.33 18.75 -2.83
N THR A 117 3.65 17.95 -3.68
CA THR A 117 4.24 16.85 -4.46
C THR A 117 5.53 17.24 -5.18
N GLN A 118 5.61 18.44 -5.77
CA GLN A 118 6.80 18.87 -6.50
C GLN A 118 8.02 19.03 -5.58
N ALA A 119 7.86 19.60 -4.38
CA ALA A 119 8.97 19.75 -3.45
C ALA A 119 9.51 18.38 -3.00
N VAL A 120 8.62 17.42 -2.74
CA VAL A 120 9.03 16.06 -2.33
C VAL A 120 9.73 15.32 -3.47
N ARG A 121 9.33 15.53 -4.74
CA ARG A 121 10.06 15.01 -5.90
C ARG A 121 11.48 15.60 -5.97
N ASP A 122 11.60 16.92 -5.83
CA ASP A 122 12.91 17.59 -5.81
C ASP A 122 13.80 17.01 -4.67
N TRP A 123 13.25 16.80 -3.47
CA TRP A 123 13.98 16.23 -2.32
C TRP A 123 14.36 14.76 -2.44
N THR A 124 13.61 13.99 -3.23
CA THR A 124 13.91 12.56 -3.46
C THR A 124 14.91 12.35 -4.59
N GLU A 125 15.00 13.29 -5.53
CA GLU A 125 16.06 13.34 -6.53
C GLU A 125 17.39 13.82 -5.92
N ASP A 126 17.35 14.83 -5.06
CA ASP A 126 18.50 15.36 -4.32
C ASP A 126 18.13 15.67 -2.87
N GLU A 127 18.59 14.82 -1.95
CA GLU A 127 18.35 14.98 -0.50
C GLU A 127 18.87 16.31 0.04
N SER A 128 19.93 16.87 -0.55
CA SER A 128 20.50 18.16 -0.12
C SER A 128 19.61 19.35 -0.45
N SER A 129 18.64 19.18 -1.36
CA SER A 129 17.64 20.20 -1.69
C SER A 129 16.56 20.36 -0.61
N ASN A 130 16.50 19.44 0.37
CA ASN A 130 15.52 19.50 1.45
C ASN A 130 15.92 20.49 2.55
N GLN A 131 15.60 21.76 2.32
CA GLN A 131 15.76 22.85 3.28
C GLN A 131 14.50 23.13 4.11
N GLY A 132 13.48 22.27 3.96
CA GLY A 132 12.19 22.39 4.64
C GLY A 132 11.17 23.29 3.95
N LEU A 133 10.06 23.50 4.65
CA LEU A 133 8.91 24.25 4.19
C LEU A 133 8.73 25.49 5.07
N LEU A 134 8.29 26.59 4.44
CA LEU A 134 7.89 27.81 5.11
C LEU A 134 6.41 28.08 4.83
N VAL A 135 5.64 28.32 5.88
CA VAL A 135 4.24 28.70 5.78
C VAL A 135 4.09 30.16 6.19
N THR A 136 3.40 30.94 5.37
CA THR A 136 3.14 32.36 5.65
C THR A 136 1.64 32.63 5.65
N VAL A 137 1.23 33.62 6.44
CA VAL A 137 -0.16 34.07 6.54
C VAL A 137 -0.20 35.54 6.18
N GLN A 138 -0.98 35.88 5.17
CA GLN A 138 -1.16 37.25 4.69
C GLN A 138 -2.63 37.66 4.73
N GLY A 139 -2.89 38.94 5.00
CA GLY A 139 -4.22 39.51 4.81
C GLY A 139 -4.58 39.64 3.33
N LEU A 140 -5.87 39.83 3.02
CA LEU A 140 -6.33 40.02 1.63
C LEU A 140 -5.74 41.26 0.94
N GLY A 141 -5.21 42.22 1.71
CA GLY A 141 -4.50 43.39 1.19
C GLY A 141 -3.00 43.18 0.96
N GLY A 142 -2.48 41.96 1.08
CA GLY A 142 -1.06 41.63 0.93
C GLY A 142 -0.17 42.04 2.10
N SER A 143 -0.72 42.68 3.14
CA SER A 143 0.01 42.99 4.37
C SER A 143 0.22 41.74 5.22
N LEU A 144 1.43 41.59 5.76
CA LEU A 144 1.73 40.59 6.78
C LEU A 144 0.94 40.94 8.05
N LEU A 145 0.14 39.99 8.54
CA LEU A 145 -0.63 40.18 9.77
C LEU A 145 0.27 39.81 10.95
N GLU A 146 0.77 40.81 11.67
CA GLU A 146 1.61 40.67 12.87
C GLU A 146 0.88 41.27 14.08
N PRO A 147 0.54 40.48 15.12
CA PRO A 147 0.69 39.02 15.20
C PRO A 147 -0.31 38.30 14.28
N SER A 148 0.06 37.13 13.76
CA SER A 148 -0.82 36.37 12.89
C SER A 148 -2.06 35.91 13.66
N PRO A 149 -3.29 36.29 13.24
CA PRO A 149 -4.50 35.84 13.92
C PRO A 149 -4.73 34.33 13.74
N LEU A 150 -4.09 33.75 12.71
CA LEU A 150 -4.08 32.33 12.42
C LEU A 150 -2.77 31.69 12.89
N GLN A 151 -2.88 30.58 13.62
CA GLN A 151 -1.74 29.76 14.03
C GLN A 151 -2.01 28.30 13.71
N PHE A 152 -0.96 27.58 13.34
CA PHE A 152 -0.98 26.14 13.22
C PHE A 152 -0.29 25.50 14.43
N ALA A 153 -0.72 24.29 14.76
CA ALA A 153 -0.05 23.49 15.78
C ALA A 153 1.42 23.28 15.42
N SER A 154 2.30 23.41 16.41
CA SER A 154 3.72 23.08 16.33
C SER A 154 3.99 21.69 16.89
N GLY A 155 5.09 21.05 16.48
CA GLY A 155 5.50 19.74 16.99
C GLY A 155 5.80 19.70 18.50
N LYS A 156 6.14 20.85 19.12
CA LYS A 156 6.51 20.94 20.54
C LYS A 156 5.35 21.20 21.49
N ASP A 157 4.42 22.08 21.11
CA ASP A 157 3.49 22.68 22.07
C ASP A 157 2.11 22.00 22.08
N HIS A 158 1.93 20.94 21.28
CA HIS A 158 0.63 20.34 21.03
C HIS A 158 0.64 18.81 21.12
N HIS A 159 -0.51 18.27 21.50
CA HIS A 159 -0.77 16.83 21.54
C HIS A 159 -0.47 16.18 20.19
N GLU A 160 -0.03 14.93 20.19
CA GLU A 160 0.42 14.19 19.00
C GLU A 160 -0.61 14.19 17.87
N SER A 161 -1.90 14.10 18.22
CA SER A 161 -3.02 14.14 17.28
C SER A 161 -3.21 15.47 16.54
N LYS A 162 -2.43 16.51 16.84
CA LYS A 162 -2.47 17.82 16.17
C LYS A 162 -1.14 18.20 15.54
N LYS A 163 -0.10 17.36 15.66
CA LYS A 163 1.22 17.68 15.12
C LYS A 163 1.15 17.77 13.59
N PRO A 164 1.88 18.70 12.97
CA PRO A 164 2.06 18.74 11.52
C PRO A 164 2.58 17.41 11.01
N MET A 165 2.02 16.96 9.89
CA MET A 165 2.46 15.73 9.24
C MET A 165 2.50 15.89 7.71
N LEU A 166 3.43 15.16 7.11
CA LEU A 166 3.52 14.97 5.68
C LEU A 166 2.98 13.58 5.35
N VAL A 167 1.95 13.50 4.53
CA VAL A 167 1.41 12.24 4.01
C VAL A 167 1.89 12.05 2.59
N LEU A 168 2.52 10.92 2.32
CA LEU A 168 3.16 10.62 1.05
C LEU A 168 2.57 9.33 0.45
N PHE A 169 2.12 9.42 -0.80
CA PHE A 169 1.63 8.29 -1.58
C PHE A 169 2.67 7.90 -2.64
N THR A 170 3.03 6.62 -2.65
CA THR A 170 4.11 6.07 -3.47
C THR A 170 3.72 4.76 -4.12
N ASP A 171 4.40 4.44 -5.21
CA ASP A 171 4.30 3.15 -5.89
C ASP A 171 5.71 2.56 -6.09
N ASP A 172 5.94 1.36 -5.56
CA ASP A 172 7.21 0.63 -5.72
C ASP A 172 7.28 -0.22 -7.01
N GLY A 173 6.25 -0.16 -7.86
CA GLY A 173 6.17 -0.85 -9.14
C GLY A 173 5.85 -2.34 -9.04
N ARG A 174 5.60 -2.86 -7.84
CA ARG A 174 5.19 -4.27 -7.64
C ARG A 174 3.71 -4.50 -7.84
N ARG A 175 2.92 -3.41 -7.89
CA ARG A 175 1.48 -3.46 -8.10
C ARG A 175 1.15 -4.06 -9.47
N GLY A 176 0.59 -5.27 -9.49
CA GLY A 176 0.14 -5.94 -10.72
C GLY A 176 1.24 -6.66 -11.54
N ALA A 177 2.43 -6.86 -10.98
CA ALA A 177 3.50 -7.62 -11.65
C ALA A 177 3.18 -9.14 -11.84
N SER A 178 2.04 -9.63 -11.32
CA SER A 178 1.67 -11.04 -11.26
C SER A 178 0.64 -11.51 -12.31
N GLN A 179 0.32 -10.72 -13.34
CA GLN A 179 -0.42 -11.24 -14.50
C GLN A 179 0.48 -11.36 -15.73
N PRO A 180 0.88 -12.58 -16.15
CA PRO A 180 1.30 -12.78 -17.53
C PRO A 180 0.06 -12.58 -18.41
N ALA A 181 0.02 -11.45 -19.13
CA ALA A 181 -0.93 -11.24 -20.21
C ALA A 181 -0.57 -12.19 -21.35
N VAL A 182 -1.10 -13.41 -21.30
CA VAL A 182 -0.93 -14.37 -22.40
C VAL A 182 -2.07 -14.20 -23.39
N SER A 183 -1.87 -13.31 -24.37
CA SER A 183 -2.73 -13.19 -25.55
C SER A 183 -2.34 -14.30 -26.54
N PHE A 184 -3.14 -15.36 -26.64
CA PHE A 184 -3.06 -16.31 -27.75
C PHE A 184 -4.16 -16.02 -28.78
N PRO A 185 -3.85 -15.98 -30.08
CA PRO A 185 -4.86 -15.89 -31.13
C PRO A 185 -5.69 -17.19 -31.20
N ASP A 186 -6.99 -16.99 -31.38
CA ASP A 186 -8.04 -17.98 -31.48
C ASP A 186 -7.79 -18.96 -32.65
N LEU A 187 -7.66 -20.25 -32.35
CA LEU A 187 -7.68 -21.34 -33.33
C LEU A 187 -8.67 -22.40 -32.85
N GLN A 188 -9.75 -22.53 -33.62
CA GLN A 188 -10.90 -23.41 -33.38
C GLN A 188 -10.49 -24.89 -33.21
N PRO A 189 -11.12 -25.66 -32.30
CA PRO A 189 -10.85 -27.08 -32.17
C PRO A 189 -11.75 -27.91 -33.11
N GLN A 190 -11.14 -28.78 -33.92
CA GLN A 190 -11.80 -29.94 -34.51
C GLN A 190 -11.62 -31.15 -33.59
N ALA A 191 -12.72 -31.80 -33.24
CA ALA A 191 -12.75 -32.98 -32.37
C ALA A 191 -12.41 -34.27 -33.14
N PRO A 192 -11.64 -35.20 -32.55
CA PRO A 192 -11.70 -36.60 -32.92
C PRO A 192 -12.41 -37.45 -31.85
N ALA A 193 -13.17 -38.42 -32.32
CA ALA A 193 -13.99 -39.36 -31.56
C ALA A 193 -13.16 -40.40 -30.76
N LEU A 194 -13.70 -40.78 -29.60
CA LEU A 194 -13.18 -41.85 -28.72
C LEU A 194 -13.71 -43.23 -29.16
N PRO A 195 -12.90 -44.32 -29.03
CA PRO A 195 -13.41 -45.64 -28.78
C PRO A 195 -13.19 -46.12 -27.33
N ALA A 196 -13.97 -47.12 -26.96
CA ALA A 196 -14.42 -47.44 -25.61
C ALA A 196 -13.50 -48.36 -24.79
N LYS A 197 -13.63 -48.19 -23.46
CA LYS A 197 -13.54 -49.15 -22.33
C LYS A 197 -12.49 -50.28 -22.36
N MET A 198 -11.61 -50.29 -21.36
CA MET A 198 -10.99 -51.51 -20.80
C MET A 198 -10.74 -51.39 -19.27
N PRO A 199 -10.63 -52.52 -18.53
CA PRO A 199 -10.96 -52.61 -17.11
C PRO A 199 -9.79 -52.36 -16.15
N VAL A 200 -10.12 -51.86 -14.95
CA VAL A 200 -9.20 -51.52 -13.86
C VAL A 200 -8.84 -52.75 -13.02
N PRO A 201 -7.56 -53.09 -12.78
CA PRO A 201 -7.17 -54.05 -11.76
C PRO A 201 -7.05 -53.37 -10.39
N ARG A 202 -7.70 -53.94 -9.37
CA ARG A 202 -7.51 -53.58 -7.96
C ARG A 202 -6.25 -54.25 -7.43
N VAL A 203 -5.34 -53.47 -6.83
CA VAL A 203 -4.26 -53.99 -5.99
C VAL A 203 -4.38 -53.37 -4.60
N ALA A 204 -4.65 -54.23 -3.62
CA ALA A 204 -4.58 -53.92 -2.21
C ALA A 204 -3.12 -53.92 -1.74
N GLY A 205 -2.72 -52.90 -0.99
CA GLY A 205 -1.40 -52.80 -0.37
C GLY A 205 -1.36 -51.72 0.69
N SER A 206 -1.49 -52.14 1.96
CA SER A 206 -1.37 -51.28 3.14
C SER A 206 0.10 -50.94 3.42
N ARG A 207 0.49 -49.65 3.33
CA ARG A 207 1.64 -49.07 4.04
C ARG A 207 1.45 -47.57 4.34
N ARG A 208 1.34 -47.29 5.65
CA ARG A 208 1.86 -46.12 6.39
C ARG A 208 1.22 -44.75 6.13
N THR A 209 0.86 -44.11 7.23
CA THR A 209 0.11 -42.86 7.46
C THR A 209 0.68 -41.56 6.85
N ARG A 210 1.59 -41.64 5.86
CA ARG A 210 1.99 -40.50 4.99
C ARG A 210 1.19 -40.43 3.67
N SER A 211 0.22 -41.33 3.49
CA SER A 211 -0.46 -41.58 2.20
C SER A 211 -1.86 -40.97 2.05
N LEU A 212 -2.48 -40.44 3.11
CA LEU A 212 -3.87 -39.96 3.03
C LEU A 212 -4.00 -38.59 2.32
N ASP A 213 -3.02 -37.70 2.50
CA ASP A 213 -2.97 -36.39 1.79
C ASP A 213 -2.78 -36.56 0.28
N ARG A 214 -2.13 -37.65 -0.15
CA ARG A 214 -1.86 -37.95 -1.57
C ARG A 214 -3.09 -38.46 -2.32
N LEU A 215 -4.20 -38.70 -1.62
CA LEU A 215 -5.46 -39.20 -2.18
C LEU A 215 -6.52 -38.11 -2.30
N GLN A 216 -6.36 -36.99 -1.60
CA GLN A 216 -7.31 -35.89 -1.70
C GLN A 216 -7.04 -35.07 -2.98
N PRO A 217 -8.08 -34.66 -3.72
CA PRO A 217 -7.92 -33.78 -4.86
C PRO A 217 -7.36 -32.42 -4.41
N CYS A 218 -6.68 -31.73 -5.34
CA CYS A 218 -6.14 -30.40 -5.09
C CYS A 218 -7.23 -29.45 -4.55
N GLN A 219 -7.01 -28.92 -3.35
CA GLN A 219 -7.96 -28.02 -2.72
C GLN A 219 -7.26 -26.99 -1.82
N ARG A 220 -8.01 -25.97 -1.46
CA ARG A 220 -7.56 -24.91 -0.56
C ARG A 220 -7.78 -25.33 0.89
N HIS A 221 -6.75 -25.17 1.70
CA HIS A 221 -6.75 -25.50 3.12
C HIS A 221 -6.56 -24.24 3.97
N PRO A 222 -7.17 -24.18 5.18
CA PRO A 222 -6.96 -23.09 6.11
C PRO A 222 -5.50 -23.04 6.57
N LEU A 223 -4.94 -21.84 6.55
CA LEU A 223 -3.64 -21.51 7.12
C LEU A 223 -3.79 -20.10 7.70
N SER A 224 -3.80 -20.02 9.03
CA SER A 224 -3.86 -18.74 9.73
C SER A 224 -2.43 -18.32 10.07
N VAL A 225 -2.11 -17.06 9.79
CA VAL A 225 -0.85 -16.42 10.14
C VAL A 225 -1.16 -15.45 11.27
N ASP A 226 -0.62 -15.72 12.45
CA ASP A 226 -0.68 -14.82 13.59
C ASP A 226 0.64 -14.05 13.71
N PHE A 227 0.57 -12.72 13.68
CA PHE A 227 1.76 -11.88 13.76
C PHE A 227 2.38 -11.86 15.15
N GLU A 228 1.66 -12.22 16.20
CA GLU A 228 2.21 -12.42 17.53
C GLU A 228 3.07 -13.69 17.58
N GLU A 229 2.58 -14.80 17.02
CA GLU A 229 3.29 -16.09 17.02
C GLU A 229 4.62 -16.03 16.25
N ILE A 230 4.67 -15.24 15.16
CA ILE A 230 5.91 -15.05 14.38
C ILE A 230 6.78 -13.89 14.89
N GLY A 231 6.38 -13.22 15.98
CA GLY A 231 7.17 -12.16 16.63
C GLY A 231 7.15 -10.80 15.93
N TRP A 232 6.11 -10.51 15.14
CA TRP A 232 5.96 -9.28 14.36
C TRP A 232 4.97 -8.27 14.98
N SER A 233 4.30 -8.65 16.07
CA SER A 233 3.32 -7.81 16.79
C SER A 233 3.90 -6.50 17.35
N GLY A 234 5.22 -6.41 17.52
CA GLY A 234 5.92 -5.21 18.01
C GLY A 234 5.94 -4.05 17.02
N TRP A 235 5.83 -4.31 15.72
CA TRP A 235 5.90 -3.28 14.67
C TRP A 235 4.64 -3.23 13.80
N ILE A 236 3.88 -4.33 13.69
CA ILE A 236 2.59 -4.35 12.99
C ILE A 236 1.48 -3.81 13.90
N ILE A 237 0.82 -2.75 13.42
CA ILE A 237 -0.34 -2.14 14.07
C ILE A 237 -1.62 -2.91 13.72
N SER A 238 -1.83 -3.21 12.43
CA SER A 238 -3.03 -3.90 11.93
C SER A 238 -2.80 -4.59 10.57
N PRO A 239 -3.43 -5.75 10.30
CA PRO A 239 -4.20 -6.59 11.23
C PRO A 239 -3.28 -7.31 12.23
N ARG A 240 -3.84 -8.04 13.20
CA ARG A 240 -3.05 -8.88 14.13
C ARG A 240 -2.67 -10.24 13.54
N GLY A 241 -3.35 -10.63 12.47
CA GLY A 241 -3.12 -11.86 11.73
C GLY A 241 -4.10 -11.93 10.56
N TYR A 242 -3.89 -12.89 9.67
CA TYR A 242 -4.74 -13.09 8.51
C TYR A 242 -4.75 -14.56 8.07
N ASN A 243 -5.76 -14.94 7.30
CA ASN A 243 -5.82 -16.29 6.73
C ASN A 243 -5.16 -16.31 5.36
N ALA A 244 -3.89 -16.73 5.31
CA ALA A 244 -3.15 -16.90 4.06
C ALA A 244 -3.74 -18.01 3.19
N TYR A 245 -4.27 -19.07 3.82
CA TYR A 245 -4.60 -20.35 3.18
C TYR A 245 -3.39 -20.99 2.47
N HIS A 246 -3.47 -22.27 2.14
CA HIS A 246 -2.50 -22.90 1.25
C HIS A 246 -3.16 -23.93 0.35
N CYS A 247 -2.49 -24.24 -0.76
CA CYS A 247 -2.93 -25.28 -1.68
C CYS A 247 -2.23 -26.60 -1.37
N LYS A 248 -3.03 -27.66 -1.24
CA LYS A 248 -2.55 -29.00 -0.94
C LYS A 248 -3.47 -30.04 -1.56
N GLY A 249 -2.89 -31.18 -1.92
CA GLY A 249 -3.59 -32.30 -2.53
C GLY A 249 -2.86 -32.82 -3.75
N SER A 250 -3.50 -33.76 -4.42
CA SER A 250 -2.98 -34.41 -5.63
C SER A 250 -3.72 -33.93 -6.89
N CYS A 251 -3.02 -33.98 -8.01
CA CYS A 251 -3.56 -33.70 -9.35
C CYS A 251 -3.56 -35.01 -10.18
N PRO A 252 -4.42 -35.98 -9.84
CA PRO A 252 -4.44 -37.27 -10.53
C PRO A 252 -5.10 -37.15 -11.90
N PHE A 253 -4.64 -37.95 -12.86
CA PHE A 253 -5.32 -38.11 -14.14
C PHE A 253 -6.58 -38.98 -13.98
N PRO A 254 -7.73 -38.61 -14.59
CA PRO A 254 -7.98 -37.39 -15.36
C PRO A 254 -8.23 -36.15 -14.47
N LEU A 255 -7.72 -35.00 -14.90
CA LEU A 255 -8.00 -33.72 -14.23
C LEU A 255 -9.44 -33.28 -14.53
N GLY A 256 -10.29 -33.23 -13.52
CA GLY A 256 -11.61 -32.61 -13.59
C GLY A 256 -11.54 -31.08 -13.61
N GLU A 257 -12.57 -30.44 -14.17
CA GLU A 257 -12.70 -28.97 -14.26
C GLU A 257 -12.60 -28.26 -12.90
N ASN A 258 -13.04 -28.95 -11.84
CA ASN A 258 -13.00 -28.48 -10.46
C ASN A 258 -11.58 -28.15 -9.99
N MET A 259 -10.57 -28.78 -10.60
CA MET A 259 -9.14 -28.58 -10.32
C MET A 259 -8.49 -27.51 -11.22
N ARG A 260 -9.30 -26.83 -12.05
CA ARG A 260 -8.92 -25.70 -12.92
C ARG A 260 -7.57 -25.89 -13.65
N PRO A 261 -7.39 -27.01 -14.35
CA PRO A 261 -6.12 -27.25 -15.01
C PRO A 261 -5.94 -26.32 -16.20
N THR A 262 -4.69 -25.93 -16.47
CA THR A 262 -4.36 -25.35 -17.77
C THR A 262 -4.37 -26.45 -18.84
N ASN A 263 -4.44 -26.06 -20.11
CA ASN A 263 -4.26 -26.99 -21.21
C ASN A 263 -2.90 -27.71 -21.12
N HIS A 264 -1.84 -26.99 -20.72
CA HIS A 264 -0.51 -27.58 -20.47
C HIS A 264 -0.56 -28.64 -19.37
N ALA A 265 -1.16 -28.34 -18.22
CA ALA A 265 -1.28 -29.28 -17.10
C ALA A 265 -2.10 -30.52 -17.49
N THR A 266 -3.12 -30.35 -18.34
CA THR A 266 -3.92 -31.46 -18.87
C THR A 266 -3.06 -32.38 -19.73
N VAL A 267 -2.30 -31.85 -20.70
CA VAL A 267 -1.38 -32.63 -21.53
C VAL A 267 -0.30 -33.32 -20.67
N GLN A 268 0.30 -32.59 -19.73
CA GLN A 268 1.30 -33.12 -18.81
C GLN A 268 0.73 -34.28 -17.98
N SER A 269 -0.50 -34.18 -17.50
CA SER A 269 -1.15 -35.26 -16.75
C SER A 269 -1.33 -36.53 -17.59
N ILE A 270 -1.63 -36.40 -18.89
CA ILE A 270 -1.74 -37.52 -19.84
C ILE A 270 -0.37 -38.16 -20.05
N ILE A 271 0.66 -37.37 -20.35
CA ILE A 271 2.04 -37.86 -20.59
C ILE A 271 2.55 -38.62 -19.37
N ASN A 272 2.35 -38.08 -18.17
CA ASN A 272 2.74 -38.71 -16.91
C ASN A 272 1.92 -39.99 -16.64
N ALA A 273 0.60 -39.98 -16.86
CA ALA A 273 -0.26 -41.14 -16.59
C ALA A 273 0.01 -42.32 -17.53
N LEU A 274 0.27 -42.03 -18.80
CA LEU A 274 0.58 -43.02 -19.83
C LEU A 274 2.07 -43.37 -19.91
N LYS A 275 2.92 -42.72 -19.08
CA LYS A 275 4.38 -42.89 -19.06
C LYS A 275 5.02 -42.76 -20.44
N LEU A 276 4.55 -41.80 -21.24
CA LEU A 276 5.01 -41.61 -22.62
C LEU A 276 6.38 -40.96 -22.72
N SER A 277 6.82 -40.28 -21.66
CA SER A 277 8.14 -39.66 -21.56
C SER A 277 8.69 -39.82 -20.15
N GLU A 278 9.96 -40.16 -20.04
CA GLU A 278 10.64 -40.22 -18.74
C GLU A 278 10.91 -38.80 -18.20
N GLY A 279 10.75 -38.63 -16.90
CA GLY A 279 11.01 -37.35 -16.22
C GLY A 279 9.82 -36.37 -16.15
N VAL A 280 8.71 -36.64 -16.86
CA VAL A 280 7.49 -35.83 -16.74
C VAL A 280 6.68 -36.27 -15.52
N SER A 281 6.57 -35.41 -14.51
CA SER A 281 5.78 -35.66 -13.30
C SER A 281 4.33 -35.18 -13.43
N SER A 282 3.47 -35.60 -12.49
CA SER A 282 2.12 -35.04 -12.35
C SER A 282 2.16 -33.52 -12.12
N PRO A 283 1.14 -32.77 -12.58
CA PRO A 283 0.97 -31.35 -12.25
C PRO A 283 0.95 -31.08 -10.75
N CYS A 284 1.26 -29.84 -10.36
CA CYS A 284 1.35 -29.42 -8.97
C CYS A 284 0.07 -28.71 -8.52
N CYS A 285 -0.34 -28.94 -7.28
CA CYS A 285 -1.45 -28.20 -6.66
C CYS A 285 -0.93 -26.88 -6.10
N VAL A 286 -1.21 -25.77 -6.77
CA VAL A 286 -0.70 -24.43 -6.43
C VAL A 286 -1.83 -23.38 -6.46
N PRO A 287 -1.63 -22.18 -5.89
CA PRO A 287 -2.62 -21.11 -5.97
C PRO A 287 -2.91 -20.70 -7.42
N ASP A 288 -4.19 -20.67 -7.78
CA ASP A 288 -4.72 -20.26 -9.08
C ASP A 288 -5.14 -18.78 -9.07
N LYS A 289 -5.74 -18.34 -7.96
CA LYS A 289 -6.03 -16.92 -7.71
C LYS A 289 -5.46 -16.53 -6.36
N LEU A 290 -4.84 -15.37 -6.33
CA LEU A 290 -4.25 -14.79 -5.13
C LEU A 290 -4.88 -13.42 -4.86
N TYR A 291 -4.95 -13.04 -3.59
CA TYR A 291 -5.47 -11.75 -3.14
C TYR A 291 -4.43 -11.01 -2.30
N SER A 292 -4.48 -9.69 -2.40
CA SER A 292 -3.59 -8.77 -1.68
C SER A 292 -4.12 -8.45 -0.29
N ILE A 293 -3.21 -8.20 0.65
CA ILE A 293 -3.53 -7.66 1.97
C ILE A 293 -2.93 -6.27 2.14
N ASN A 294 -3.52 -5.46 3.01
CA ASN A 294 -2.94 -4.22 3.48
C ASN A 294 -2.40 -4.43 4.89
N LEU A 295 -1.20 -3.91 5.15
CA LEU A 295 -0.59 -3.87 6.47
C LEU A 295 -0.40 -2.41 6.90
N LEU A 296 -0.77 -2.11 8.13
CA LEU A 296 -0.47 -0.87 8.83
C LEU A 296 0.59 -1.16 9.88
N TYR A 297 1.74 -0.50 9.81
CA TYR A 297 2.89 -0.80 10.66
C TYR A 297 3.80 0.42 10.89
N PHE A 298 4.75 0.31 11.81
CA PHE A 298 5.82 1.29 12.00
C PHE A 298 7.07 0.89 11.21
N ASP A 299 7.67 1.84 10.48
CA ASP A 299 9.01 1.64 9.90
C ASP A 299 10.13 1.84 10.94
N ASP A 300 11.38 1.68 10.50
CA ASP A 300 12.57 1.81 11.36
C ASP A 300 12.73 3.23 11.94
N ASP A 301 12.11 4.23 11.33
CA ASP A 301 12.11 5.64 11.74
C ASP A 301 10.86 6.01 12.58
N GLU A 302 10.09 5.01 13.02
CA GLU A 302 8.81 5.11 13.75
C GLU A 302 7.70 5.87 12.98
N ASN A 303 7.80 5.97 11.67
CA ASN A 303 6.72 6.50 10.84
C ASN A 303 5.63 5.44 10.64
N VAL A 304 4.38 5.88 10.61
CA VAL A 304 3.25 4.99 10.32
C VAL A 304 3.15 4.78 8.81
N VAL A 305 3.19 3.52 8.39
CA VAL A 305 3.16 3.10 6.99
C VAL A 305 1.96 2.18 6.76
N LEU A 306 1.15 2.50 5.75
CA LEU A 306 0.13 1.64 5.18
C LEU A 306 0.64 1.10 3.85
N LYS A 307 0.82 -0.22 3.72
CA LYS A 307 1.30 -0.85 2.48
C LYS A 307 0.42 -2.00 2.05
N GLN A 308 0.13 -2.06 0.75
CA GLN A 308 -0.48 -3.20 0.10
C GLN A 308 0.60 -4.21 -0.32
N TYR A 309 0.39 -5.47 0.07
CA TYR A 309 1.19 -6.62 -0.33
C TYR A 309 0.35 -7.53 -1.20
N ASP A 310 0.76 -7.66 -2.46
CA ASP A 310 0.11 -8.54 -3.42
C ASP A 310 0.45 -10.01 -3.15
N ASP A 311 -0.43 -10.89 -3.63
CA ASP A 311 -0.22 -12.34 -3.65
C ASP A 311 -0.05 -13.03 -2.27
N MET A 312 -0.65 -12.45 -1.22
CA MET A 312 -0.49 -12.93 0.15
C MET A 312 -1.54 -13.97 0.59
N VAL A 313 -2.68 -14.04 -0.10
CA VAL A 313 -3.81 -14.93 0.26
C VAL A 313 -4.19 -15.81 -0.92
N ALA A 314 -4.13 -17.13 -0.75
CA ALA A 314 -4.64 -18.06 -1.76
C ALA A 314 -6.17 -18.01 -1.78
N GLY A 315 -6.75 -17.43 -2.83
CA GLY A 315 -8.20 -17.39 -3.06
C GLY A 315 -8.75 -18.70 -3.60
N SER A 316 -8.01 -19.34 -4.49
CA SER A 316 -8.32 -20.67 -5.05
C SER A 316 -7.08 -21.44 -5.41
N CYS A 317 -7.22 -22.76 -5.55
CA CYS A 317 -6.15 -23.68 -5.96
C CYS A 317 -6.48 -24.31 -7.31
N GLY A 318 -5.43 -24.61 -8.07
CA GLY A 318 -5.51 -25.27 -9.37
C GLY A 318 -4.35 -26.25 -9.57
N CYS A 319 -4.50 -27.12 -10.57
CA CYS A 319 -3.47 -28.04 -11.02
C CYS A 319 -2.73 -27.47 -12.22
N HIS A 320 -1.49 -27.03 -12.01
CA HIS A 320 -0.67 -26.38 -13.04
C HIS A 320 0.63 -27.15 -13.30
#